data_AF-A0A7K2KQ16-F1
#
_entry.id   AF-A0A7K2KQ16-F1
#
_cell.length_a   1.000
_cell.length_b   1.000
_cell.length_c   1.000
_cell.angle_alpha   90.00
_cell.angle_beta   90.00
_cell.angle_gamma   90.00
#
_symmetry.space_group_name_H-M   'P 1'
#
loop_
_entity.id
_entity.type
_entity.pdbx_description
1 polymer ?
#
loop_
_entity_poly.entity_id
_entity_poly.type
_entity_poly.pdbx_seq_one_letter_code
_entity_poly.pdbx_strand_id
1 'polypeptide(L)' 'MTVTAARGFLASGVAAGIKTSGDPDLALVVNRGPAPAAAGVFTSNRIQAAP' A
#
# COMPACT_ATOMS: atom_id res chain seq x y z
N MET A 1 -0.87 4.90 16.07
CA MET A 1 0.14 5.56 15.21
C MET A 1 0.34 4.67 13.97
N THR A 2 0.26 5.22 12.75
CA THR A 2 0.27 4.44 11.48
C THR A 2 1.23 5.05 10.44
N VAL A 3 1.17 4.63 9.17
CA VAL A 3 2.09 5.03 8.08
C VAL A 3 2.19 6.54 7.82
N THR A 4 1.18 7.34 8.18
CA THR A 4 1.22 8.82 8.04
C THR A 4 1.82 9.55 9.24
N ALA A 5 2.24 8.82 10.29
CA ALA A 5 2.90 9.43 11.44
C ALA A 5 4.27 10.02 11.07
N ALA A 6 4.97 9.42 10.10
CA ALA A 6 6.19 9.97 9.54
C ALA A 6 5.87 11.11 8.56
N ARG A 7 6.61 12.22 8.67
CA ARG A 7 6.48 13.34 7.73
C ARG A 7 6.84 12.89 6.32
N GLY A 8 6.13 13.41 5.32
CA GLY A 8 6.38 13.13 3.91
C GLY A 8 5.57 11.95 3.34
N PHE A 9 4.80 11.24 4.15
CA PHE A 9 3.91 10.17 3.69
C PHE A 9 2.44 10.60 3.66
N LEU A 10 1.76 10.32 2.55
CA LEU A 10 0.29 10.35 2.46
C LEU A 10 -0.25 8.93 2.34
N ALA A 11 -1.48 8.73 2.81
CA ALA A 11 -2.21 7.49 2.57
C ALA A 11 -3.70 7.76 2.35
N SER A 12 -4.34 6.93 1.53
CA SER A 12 -5.80 6.88 1.38
C SER A 12 -6.25 5.46 1.08
N GLY A 13 -7.48 5.14 1.46
CA GLY A 13 -8.15 3.89 1.14
C GLY A 13 -9.57 4.18 0.67
N VAL A 14 -10.00 3.51 -0.39
CA VAL A 14 -11.31 3.72 -1.02
C VAL A 14 -12.01 2.39 -1.28
N ALA A 15 -13.33 2.44 -1.42
CA ALA A 15 -14.11 1.34 -1.98
C ALA A 15 -14.14 1.50 -3.51
N ALA A 16 -13.27 0.75 -4.20
CA ALA A 16 -13.17 0.69 -5.66
C ALA A 16 -14.12 -0.34 -6.28
N GLY A 17 -14.79 -1.17 -5.47
CA GLY A 17 -15.81 -2.13 -5.92
C GLY A 17 -15.26 -3.52 -6.25
N ILE A 18 -14.05 -3.84 -5.78
CA ILE A 18 -13.46 -5.18 -5.82
C ILE A 18 -14.16 -6.10 -4.83
N LYS A 19 -14.47 -5.59 -3.63
CA LYS A 19 -15.23 -6.33 -2.62
C LYS A 19 -16.73 -6.11 -2.81
N THR A 20 -17.49 -7.20 -2.83
CA THR A 20 -18.96 -7.16 -2.87
C THR A 20 -19.58 -6.52 -1.62
N SER A 21 -18.88 -6.51 -0.48
CA SER A 21 -19.36 -5.88 0.76
C SER A 21 -19.41 -4.36 0.70
N GLY A 22 -18.70 -3.73 -0.26
CA GLY A 22 -18.54 -2.27 -0.31
C GLY A 22 -17.52 -1.70 0.67
N ASP A 23 -16.83 -2.55 1.44
CA ASP A 23 -15.74 -2.11 2.31
C ASP A 23 -14.55 -1.59 1.48
N PRO A 24 -13.71 -0.69 2.03
CA PRO A 24 -12.47 -0.29 1.38
C PRO A 24 -11.62 -1.48 0.93
N ASP A 25 -11.17 -1.43 -0.32
CA ASP A 25 -10.54 -2.55 -1.02
C ASP A 25 -9.34 -2.12 -1.88
N LEU A 26 -9.13 -0.81 -2.05
CA LEU A 26 -7.96 -0.23 -2.70
C LEU A 26 -7.31 0.78 -1.76
N ALA A 27 -5.99 0.70 -1.63
CA ALA A 27 -5.20 1.62 -0.83
C ALA A 27 -4.02 2.17 -1.63
N LEU A 28 -3.63 3.41 -1.32
CA LEU A 28 -2.46 4.07 -1.87
C LEU A 28 -1.64 4.68 -0.73
N VAL A 29 -0.31 4.48 -0.78
CA VAL A 29 0.67 5.19 0.06
C VAL A 29 1.62 5.95 -0.86
N VAL A 30 1.83 7.24 -0.58
CA VAL A 30 2.68 8.11 -1.39
C VAL A 30 3.81 8.66 -0.54
N ASN A 31 5.05 8.39 -0.93
CA ASN A 31 6.23 9.10 -0.44
C ASN A 31 6.40 10.40 -1.25
N ARG A 32 6.28 11.56 -0.60
CA ARG A 32 6.47 12.89 -1.20
C ARG A 32 7.94 13.32 -1.30
N GLY A 33 8.89 12.45 -0.97
CA GLY A 33 10.32 12.73 -1.01
C GLY A 33 10.84 13.47 0.23
N PRO A 34 12.12 13.88 0.23
CA PRO A 34 13.01 13.94 -0.94
C PRO A 34 13.69 12.61 -1.29
N ALA A 35 13.78 11.66 -0.35
CA ALA A 35 14.46 10.39 -0.57
C ALA A 35 13.49 9.31 -1.05
N PRO A 36 13.77 8.60 -2.16
CA PRO A 36 12.96 7.49 -2.65
C PRO A 36 13.44 6.11 -2.15
N ALA A 37 14.13 6.06 -1.00
CA ALA A 37 14.69 4.80 -0.49
C ALA A 37 13.57 3.79 -0.14
N ALA A 38 13.73 2.55 -0.58
CA ALA A 38 12.80 1.45 -0.33
C ALA A 38 13.55 0.12 -0.20
N ALA A 39 13.00 -0.80 0.57
CA ALA A 39 13.45 -2.18 0.67
C ALA A 39 12.23 -3.10 0.74
N GLY A 40 12.31 -4.29 0.15
CA GLY A 40 11.22 -5.26 0.11
C GLY A 40 11.74 -6.68 0.17
N VAL A 41 11.00 -7.53 0.88
CA VAL A 41 11.18 -8.98 0.87
C VAL A 41 9.89 -9.61 0.34
N PHE A 42 10.00 -10.72 -0.36
CA PHE A 42 8.90 -11.37 -1.06
C PHE A 42 8.71 -12.80 -0.58
N THR A 43 7.56 -13.39 -0.87
CA THR A 43 7.29 -14.80 -0.51
C THR A 43 8.28 -15.75 -1.19
N SER A 44 8.76 -16.75 -0.46
CA SER A 44 9.62 -17.81 -0.99
C SER A 44 8.86 -18.96 -1.64
N ASN A 45 7.52 -18.88 -1.70
CA ASN A 45 6.70 -19.88 -2.38
C ASN A 45 7.06 -19.94 -3.88
N ARG A 46 7.13 -21.16 -4.42
CA ARG A 46 7.38 -21.41 -5.85
C ARG A 46 6.27 -20.87 -6.75
N ILE A 47 5.05 -20.74 -6.24
CA ILE A 47 3.91 -20.16 -6.96
C ILE A 47 3.67 -18.75 -6.39
N GLN A 48 3.96 -17.74 -7.20
CA GLN A 48 3.85 -16.32 -6.84
C GLN A 48 2.76 -15.65 -7.68
N ALA A 49 2.01 -14.74 -7.06
CA ALA A 49 1.00 -13.94 -7.76
C ALA A 49 1.65 -12.84 -8.63
N ALA A 50 0.88 -12.32 -9.59
CA ALA A 50 1.33 -11.34 -10.60
C ALA A 50 1.36 -9.86 -10.15
N PRO A 51 1.20 -9.59 -8.84
CA PRO A 51 0.48 -8.45 -8.23
C PRO A 51 -0.92 -8.08 -8.70
#